data_AF-A0A3B3TZ59-F1
#
_entry.id   AF-A0A3B3TZ59-F1
#
_cell.length_a   1.000
_cell.length_b   1.000
_cell.length_c   1.000
_cell.angle_alpha   90.00
_cell.angle_beta   90.00
_cell.angle_gamma   90.00
#
_symmetry.space_group_name_H-M   'P 1'
#
loop_
_entity.id
_entity.type
_entity.pdbx_description
1 polymer ?
#
loop_
_entity_poly.entity_id
_entity_poly.type
_entity_poly.pdbx_seq_one_letter_code
_entity_poly.pdbx_strand_id
1 'polypeptide(L)'
;KSPVPYVLDKSLDLNAKGVILRAFDQFRVKSCIDFKPRDTEEYYLSFQNLVGCWSYVGRTFLNGQELSIDAGCDHIAIVEHTILHALGFYHEEIRHDRDDYVQINFDNVIAGQEGYFKKLGSDLSTTHNVSYDYLSVMHSGKNVLSNGNGSTIITKDHKFQNVIGQRLDMSPRDAQKLKLLYKCNIQHNVKLVIEVKYLIYYRNYQDFQEANFHCILSKLYYHIVFNLIILGQETGYFIHASTSSGQEGDSAWLGTKIMSTQRECKVQCLQFYYFHSGNESDELNIWIREFQDEHDTRGTLRPPTSHWKLHHVSLNATKNFQVVFEVRKGAGNSTGGFSIDDINLSETECPHVTLQIDNLGRLLNTSTFGTAIYSPRQYSKEGYAYRIAAVLYKTFLGMYVEILSGDNDDQLEWPCLQKQVTFQMLDQTPDMKMQMSKQWSEVTHETHNLSNVFHENGEAVYGGILVGYHYFAFLEELQTREFLKGGSAIFMFSFEDAKSSITLANTTLLLLGCLRFYLCGNQNQNRMKIEVVYGKLENSQIKLGLFIASFGINNQHYESQ
;
A
#
# COMPACT_ATOMS: atom_id res chain seq x y z
N LYS A 1 12.05 -20.31 5.27
CA LYS A 1 10.61 -20.58 5.55
C LYS A 1 9.94 -19.23 5.74
N SER A 2 8.68 -19.09 5.33
CA SER A 2 7.86 -17.89 5.60
C SER A 2 7.06 -18.13 6.90
N PRO A 3 6.81 -17.12 7.76
CA PRO A 3 7.39 -15.78 7.69
C PRO A 3 8.89 -15.78 8.01
N VAL A 4 9.63 -14.83 7.43
CA VAL A 4 11.06 -14.62 7.63
C VAL A 4 11.27 -13.77 8.90
N PRO A 5 12.01 -14.27 9.91
CA PRO A 5 12.30 -13.47 11.11
C PRO A 5 13.28 -12.34 10.78
N TYR A 6 13.06 -11.14 11.32
CA TYR A 6 13.96 -10.00 11.15
C TYR A 6 14.24 -9.23 12.45
N VAL A 7 15.34 -8.47 12.44
CA VAL A 7 15.70 -7.45 13.43
C VAL A 7 16.06 -6.17 12.67
N LEU A 8 15.55 -5.02 13.12
CA LEU A 8 15.98 -3.70 12.66
C LEU A 8 16.92 -3.13 13.71
N ASP A 9 18.22 -3.07 13.41
CA ASP A 9 19.19 -2.60 14.39
C ASP A 9 19.03 -1.09 14.72
N LYS A 10 19.58 -0.68 15.86
CA LYS A 10 19.63 0.73 16.27
C LYS A 10 20.44 1.61 15.31
N SER A 11 21.41 1.06 14.58
CA SER A 11 22.25 1.75 13.59
C SER A 11 21.49 2.29 12.38
N LEU A 12 20.37 1.67 12.02
CA LEU A 12 19.53 2.10 10.91
C LEU A 12 18.81 3.42 11.21
N ASP A 13 18.81 4.31 10.23
CA ASP A 13 18.04 5.55 10.23
C ASP A 13 16.53 5.29 10.29
N LEU A 14 15.79 6.27 10.80
CA LEU A 14 14.33 6.17 10.92
C LEU A 14 13.64 6.00 9.56
N ASN A 15 14.16 6.66 8.51
CA ASN A 15 13.63 6.51 7.17
C ASN A 15 13.84 5.09 6.62
N ALA A 16 15.07 4.59 6.71
CA ALA A 16 15.42 3.22 6.31
C ALA A 16 14.53 2.18 6.98
N LYS A 17 14.26 2.31 8.30
CA LYS A 17 13.33 1.42 9.02
C LYS A 17 11.92 1.44 8.44
N GLY A 18 11.35 2.61 8.18
CA GLY A 18 10.03 2.74 7.55
C GLY A 18 10.00 2.16 6.13
N VAL A 19 11.04 2.41 5.32
CA VAL A 19 11.15 1.86 3.96
C VAL A 19 11.29 0.33 3.96
N ILE A 20 12.01 -0.25 4.93
CA ILE A 20 12.09 -1.71 5.10
C ILE A 20 10.71 -2.31 5.42
N LEU A 21 9.93 -1.68 6.29
CA LEU A 21 8.57 -2.14 6.61
C LEU A 21 7.64 -2.05 5.38
N ARG A 22 7.74 -1.01 4.55
CA ARG A 22 6.99 -0.89 3.29
C ARG A 22 7.44 -1.91 2.24
N ALA A 23 8.74 -2.22 2.15
CA ALA A 23 9.24 -3.30 1.30
C ALA A 23 8.63 -4.66 1.70
N PHE A 24 8.50 -4.95 2.99
CA PHE A 24 7.81 -6.17 3.45
C PHE A 24 6.36 -6.25 2.96
N ASP A 25 5.63 -5.12 2.90
CA ASP A 25 4.27 -5.11 2.34
C ASP A 25 4.26 -5.38 0.82
N GLN A 26 5.26 -4.95 0.04
CA GLN A 26 5.37 -5.33 -1.37
C GLN A 26 5.58 -6.84 -1.56
N PHE A 27 6.43 -7.46 -0.73
CA PHE A 27 6.57 -8.93 -0.73
C PHE A 27 5.26 -9.65 -0.39
N ARG A 28 4.47 -9.14 0.57
CA ARG A 28 3.13 -9.67 0.92
C ARG A 28 2.11 -9.53 -0.21
N VAL A 29 2.13 -8.41 -0.93
CA VAL A 29 1.24 -8.16 -2.08
C VAL A 29 1.61 -9.07 -3.27
N LYS A 30 2.90 -9.23 -3.57
CA LYS A 30 3.37 -9.88 -4.80
C LYS A 30 3.66 -11.39 -4.67
N SER A 31 3.80 -11.90 -3.45
CA SER A 31 4.26 -13.27 -3.17
C SER A 31 3.59 -13.89 -1.92
N CYS A 32 4.08 -15.04 -1.46
CA CYS A 32 3.72 -15.64 -0.16
C CYS A 32 4.78 -15.43 0.94
N ILE A 33 5.76 -14.57 0.68
CA ILE A 33 6.80 -14.22 1.65
C ILE A 33 6.22 -13.14 2.57
N ASP A 34 6.25 -13.45 3.86
CA ASP A 34 5.90 -12.54 4.94
C ASP A 34 7.12 -12.41 5.87
N PHE A 35 7.09 -11.38 6.71
CA PHE A 35 8.17 -10.97 7.60
C PHE A 35 7.60 -10.75 8.99
N LYS A 36 8.27 -11.31 10.01
CA LYS A 36 7.91 -11.11 11.41
C LYS A 36 9.12 -10.68 12.24
N PRO A 37 8.91 -9.93 13.34
CA PRO A 37 9.98 -9.70 14.31
C PRO A 37 10.54 -11.02 14.79
N ARG A 38 11.86 -11.07 14.95
CA ARG A 38 12.54 -12.23 15.54
C ARG A 38 12.09 -12.40 16.99
N ASP A 39 11.76 -13.63 17.34
CA ASP A 39 11.60 -14.07 18.72
C ASP A 39 12.84 -14.89 19.11
N THR A 40 12.77 -16.22 19.04
CA THR A 40 13.85 -17.14 19.43
C THR A 40 14.60 -17.76 18.24
N GLU A 41 14.33 -17.35 17.00
CA GLU A 41 14.92 -18.02 15.83
C GLU A 41 16.45 -17.83 15.71
N GLU A 42 17.15 -18.91 15.37
CA GLU A 42 18.60 -18.89 15.08
C GLU A 42 18.91 -18.23 13.73
N TYR A 43 18.02 -18.38 12.74
CA TYR A 43 18.17 -17.82 11.39
C TYR A 43 17.19 -16.67 11.19
N TYR A 44 17.72 -15.46 11.06
CA TYR A 44 16.97 -14.23 10.87
C TYR A 44 17.77 -13.22 10.06
N LEU A 45 17.09 -12.22 9.49
CA LEU A 45 17.72 -11.10 8.80
C LEU A 45 18.02 -9.97 9.80
N SER A 46 19.26 -9.52 9.87
CA SER A 46 19.69 -8.42 10.74
C SER A 46 19.99 -7.20 9.89
N PHE A 47 19.00 -6.32 9.72
CA PHE A 47 19.16 -5.10 8.93
C PHE A 47 19.97 -4.08 9.75
N GLN A 48 21.06 -3.58 9.17
CA GLN A 48 22.03 -2.68 9.79
C GLN A 48 22.43 -1.57 8.83
N ASN A 49 22.93 -0.46 9.37
CA ASN A 49 23.65 0.54 8.60
C ASN A 49 25.15 0.18 8.61
N LEU A 50 25.62 -0.44 7.54
CA LEU A 50 27.04 -0.74 7.26
C LEU A 50 27.41 -0.10 5.91
N VAL A 51 28.69 -0.11 5.53
CA VAL A 51 29.12 0.55 4.28
C VAL A 51 28.52 -0.14 3.05
N GLY A 52 27.73 0.62 2.29
CA GLY A 52 27.08 0.22 1.03
C GLY A 52 25.83 -0.66 1.19
N CYS A 53 25.06 -0.81 0.10
CA CYS A 53 23.85 -1.64 0.06
C CYS A 53 24.18 -3.08 -0.36
N TRP A 54 24.01 -4.07 0.53
CA TRP A 54 24.31 -5.47 0.19
C TRP A 54 23.60 -6.50 1.08
N SER A 55 23.55 -7.75 0.60
CA SER A 55 23.14 -8.94 1.35
C SER A 55 23.94 -10.14 0.86
N TYR A 56 24.15 -11.12 1.74
CA TYR A 56 24.50 -12.48 1.32
C TYR A 56 23.36 -13.13 0.54
N VAL A 57 23.68 -14.09 -0.34
CA VAL A 57 22.69 -14.80 -1.16
C VAL A 57 22.20 -16.07 -0.44
N GLY A 58 20.90 -16.13 -0.18
CA GLY A 58 20.26 -17.25 0.53
C GLY A 58 20.51 -17.26 2.04
N ARG A 59 20.07 -18.35 2.71
CA ARG A 59 20.19 -18.53 4.16
C ARG A 59 21.53 -19.17 4.54
N THR A 60 22.52 -18.35 4.89
CA THR A 60 23.90 -18.79 5.12
C THR A 60 24.25 -18.93 6.60
N PHE A 61 24.02 -17.90 7.42
CA PHE A 61 24.59 -17.83 8.77
C PHE A 61 23.62 -18.19 9.90
N LEU A 62 24.15 -18.88 10.92
CA LEU A 62 23.50 -19.08 12.22
C LEU A 62 23.68 -17.83 13.09
N ASN A 63 22.72 -17.58 13.99
CA ASN A 63 22.67 -16.41 14.87
C ASN A 63 22.55 -15.07 14.15
N GLY A 64 21.89 -15.07 12.99
CA GLY A 64 21.59 -13.87 12.20
C GLY A 64 22.48 -13.72 10.98
N GLN A 65 21.91 -13.14 9.94
CA GLN A 65 22.60 -12.79 8.69
C GLN A 65 22.45 -11.29 8.45
N GLU A 66 23.58 -10.60 8.27
CA GLU A 66 23.60 -9.16 8.10
C GLU A 66 23.11 -8.75 6.70
N LEU A 67 22.26 -7.73 6.67
CA LEU A 67 21.83 -7.01 5.48
C LEU A 67 22.14 -5.53 5.68
N SER A 68 22.88 -4.93 4.76
CA SER A 68 23.31 -3.54 4.87
C SER A 68 22.41 -2.60 4.08
N ILE A 69 21.86 -1.59 4.77
CA ILE A 69 21.12 -0.46 4.23
C ILE A 69 21.80 0.82 4.77
N ASP A 70 22.79 1.29 4.02
CA ASP A 70 23.53 2.55 4.24
C ASP A 70 22.67 3.78 3.86
N ALA A 71 23.19 4.98 4.11
CA ALA A 71 22.59 6.22 3.62
C ALA A 71 22.48 6.22 2.08
N GLY A 72 21.27 6.47 1.54
CA GLY A 72 20.98 6.38 0.11
C GLY A 72 20.66 4.96 -0.39
N CYS A 73 20.67 3.97 0.50
CA CYS A 73 20.10 2.64 0.24
C CYS A 73 18.62 2.54 0.64
N ASP A 74 18.08 3.57 1.31
CA ASP A 74 16.72 3.68 1.83
C ASP A 74 15.68 4.03 0.74
N HIS A 75 15.80 3.34 -0.41
CA HIS A 75 14.82 3.35 -1.50
C HIS A 75 14.19 1.96 -1.60
N ILE A 76 12.87 1.88 -1.79
CA ILE A 76 12.12 0.61 -1.66
C ILE A 76 12.70 -0.50 -2.56
N ALA A 77 13.00 -0.19 -3.82
CA ALA A 77 13.59 -1.13 -4.77
C ALA A 77 15.00 -1.62 -4.39
N ILE A 78 15.79 -0.82 -3.67
CA ILE A 78 17.11 -1.23 -3.17
C ILE A 78 16.95 -2.18 -1.98
N VAL A 79 16.00 -1.89 -1.08
CA VAL A 79 15.68 -2.80 0.03
C VAL A 79 15.10 -4.12 -0.49
N GLU A 80 14.22 -4.07 -1.49
CA GLU A 80 13.72 -5.29 -2.16
C GLU A 80 14.83 -6.10 -2.81
N HIS A 81 15.78 -5.44 -3.48
CA HIS A 81 16.96 -6.07 -4.09
C HIS A 81 17.83 -6.80 -3.05
N THR A 82 18.14 -6.17 -1.90
CA THR A 82 18.91 -6.81 -0.83
C THR A 82 18.13 -7.96 -0.17
N ILE A 83 16.81 -7.83 -0.01
CA ILE A 83 15.96 -8.91 0.50
C ILE A 83 15.88 -10.07 -0.51
N LEU A 84 15.74 -9.81 -1.81
CA LEU A 84 15.75 -10.85 -2.84
C LEU A 84 17.06 -11.65 -2.83
N HIS A 85 18.21 -10.98 -2.66
CA HIS A 85 19.48 -11.68 -2.40
C HIS A 85 19.36 -12.61 -1.18
N ALA A 86 18.93 -12.14 -0.01
CA ALA A 86 18.74 -12.99 1.17
C ALA A 86 17.75 -14.16 0.94
N LEU A 87 16.76 -13.98 0.06
CA LEU A 87 15.81 -15.01 -0.37
C LEU A 87 16.37 -15.98 -1.44
N GLY A 88 17.61 -15.78 -1.91
CA GLY A 88 18.33 -16.70 -2.78
C GLY A 88 18.52 -16.24 -4.23
N PHE A 89 18.29 -14.95 -4.53
CA PHE A 89 18.46 -14.40 -5.88
C PHE A 89 19.89 -13.94 -6.13
N TYR A 90 20.34 -14.13 -7.36
CA TYR A 90 21.54 -13.53 -7.93
C TYR A 90 21.14 -12.42 -8.91
N HIS A 91 22.10 -11.62 -9.36
CA HIS A 91 21.85 -10.61 -10.39
C HIS A 91 21.42 -11.26 -11.71
N GLU A 92 20.52 -10.59 -12.45
CA GLU A 92 19.95 -11.16 -13.67
C GLU A 92 21.04 -11.30 -14.76
N GLU A 93 21.98 -10.36 -14.84
CA GLU A 93 23.12 -10.38 -15.76
C GLU A 93 24.24 -11.37 -15.40
N ILE A 94 24.05 -12.27 -14.42
CA ILE A 94 24.96 -13.41 -14.18
C ILE A 94 24.29 -14.78 -14.36
N ARG A 95 23.07 -14.83 -14.92
CA ARG A 95 22.45 -16.08 -15.38
C ARG A 95 23.31 -16.79 -16.43
N HIS A 96 23.27 -18.13 -16.46
CA HIS A 96 23.98 -18.94 -17.46
C HIS A 96 23.56 -18.63 -18.92
N ASP A 97 22.28 -18.28 -19.13
CA ASP A 97 21.64 -17.99 -20.41
C ASP A 97 21.68 -16.50 -20.80
N ARG A 98 22.28 -15.61 -19.99
CA ARG A 98 22.27 -14.16 -20.26
C ARG A 98 22.79 -13.78 -21.64
N ASP A 99 23.76 -14.53 -22.18
CA ASP A 99 24.50 -14.15 -23.37
C ASP A 99 23.61 -14.26 -24.63
N ASP A 100 22.40 -14.82 -24.49
CA ASP A 100 21.34 -14.75 -25.50
C ASP A 100 20.64 -13.38 -25.54
N TYR A 101 20.74 -12.57 -24.48
CA TYR A 101 19.99 -11.33 -24.23
C TYR A 101 20.89 -10.09 -24.10
N VAL A 102 22.05 -10.23 -23.46
CA VAL A 102 23.03 -9.15 -23.24
C VAL A 102 24.42 -9.57 -23.69
N GLN A 103 25.26 -8.59 -24.01
CA GLN A 103 26.70 -8.75 -24.19
C GLN A 103 27.42 -7.92 -23.12
N ILE A 104 28.39 -8.53 -22.44
CA ILE A 104 29.29 -7.81 -21.55
C ILE A 104 30.47 -7.28 -22.38
N ASN A 105 30.66 -5.96 -22.39
CA ASN A 105 31.82 -5.33 -23.00
C ASN A 105 32.94 -5.18 -21.95
N PHE A 106 33.82 -6.18 -21.88
CA PHE A 106 34.91 -6.21 -20.90
C PHE A 106 35.93 -5.08 -21.08
N ASP A 107 36.12 -4.54 -22.28
CA ASP A 107 37.01 -3.40 -22.53
C ASP A 107 36.54 -2.11 -21.83
N ASN A 108 35.24 -2.04 -21.49
CA ASN A 108 34.64 -0.95 -20.74
C ASN A 108 34.58 -1.21 -19.22
N VAL A 109 35.02 -2.38 -18.73
CA VAL A 109 35.00 -2.73 -17.30
C VAL A 109 36.24 -2.17 -16.60
N ILE A 110 36.11 -1.80 -15.32
CA ILE A 110 37.24 -1.44 -14.45
C ILE A 110 38.15 -2.68 -14.28
N ALA A 111 39.44 -2.52 -14.58
CA ALA A 111 40.41 -3.61 -14.51
C ALA A 111 40.41 -4.32 -13.15
N GLY A 112 40.28 -5.65 -13.16
CA GLY A 112 40.16 -6.49 -11.96
C GLY A 112 38.74 -6.68 -11.43
N GLN A 113 37.73 -6.02 -12.02
CA GLN A 113 36.31 -6.16 -11.67
C GLN A 113 35.54 -7.10 -12.63
N GLU A 114 36.20 -7.71 -13.61
CA GLU A 114 35.59 -8.57 -14.62
C GLU A 114 34.92 -9.81 -14.01
N GLY A 115 35.42 -10.25 -12.85
CA GLY A 115 34.89 -11.38 -12.08
C GLY A 115 33.44 -11.21 -11.61
N TYR A 116 32.97 -9.97 -11.43
CA TYR A 116 31.56 -9.69 -11.09
C TYR A 116 30.60 -10.03 -12.22
N PHE A 117 31.09 -10.05 -13.47
CA PHE A 117 30.33 -10.51 -14.64
C PHE A 117 30.56 -11.99 -14.95
N LYS A 118 31.04 -12.81 -14.00
CA LYS A 118 31.15 -14.26 -14.21
C LYS A 118 29.76 -14.90 -14.13
N LYS A 119 29.35 -15.61 -15.19
CA LYS A 119 28.10 -16.39 -15.19
C LYS A 119 28.14 -17.49 -14.12
N LEU A 120 27.03 -17.68 -13.42
CA LEU A 120 26.78 -18.87 -12.60
C LEU A 120 26.36 -20.02 -13.51
N GLY A 121 26.86 -21.23 -13.22
CA GLY A 121 26.48 -22.43 -13.95
C GLY A 121 25.05 -22.87 -13.65
N SER A 122 24.46 -23.69 -14.54
CA SER A 122 23.12 -24.27 -14.38
C SER A 122 23.06 -25.39 -13.31
N ASP A 123 24.21 -25.80 -12.79
CA ASP A 123 24.39 -26.66 -11.62
C ASP A 123 24.22 -25.90 -10.29
N LEU A 124 24.53 -24.59 -10.27
CA LEU A 124 24.43 -23.72 -9.10
C LEU A 124 23.25 -22.73 -9.15
N SER A 125 22.62 -22.55 -10.31
CA SER A 125 21.56 -21.57 -10.55
C SER A 125 20.43 -22.16 -11.40
N THR A 126 19.20 -21.69 -11.17
CA THR A 126 18.04 -22.05 -11.99
C THR A 126 17.25 -20.80 -12.38
N THR A 127 16.73 -20.80 -13.61
CA THR A 127 15.85 -19.75 -14.12
C THR A 127 14.39 -19.97 -13.73
N HIS A 128 14.08 -21.11 -13.11
CA HIS A 128 12.71 -21.62 -12.92
C HIS A 128 11.87 -21.65 -14.22
N ASN A 129 12.52 -21.77 -15.38
CA ASN A 129 11.90 -21.66 -16.71
C ASN A 129 11.23 -20.29 -16.98
N VAL A 130 11.65 -19.23 -16.27
CA VAL A 130 11.26 -17.85 -16.54
C VAL A 130 12.32 -17.22 -17.45
N SER A 131 11.90 -16.71 -18.62
CA SER A 131 12.83 -16.06 -19.56
C SER A 131 13.52 -14.84 -18.91
N TYR A 132 14.67 -14.46 -19.47
CA TYR A 132 15.44 -13.30 -19.02
C TYR A 132 14.57 -12.04 -18.92
N ASP A 133 14.85 -11.23 -17.90
CA ASP A 133 14.07 -10.05 -17.56
C ASP A 133 14.90 -8.76 -17.47
N TYR A 134 14.85 -7.96 -18.53
CA TYR A 134 15.47 -6.64 -18.57
C TYR A 134 14.87 -5.64 -17.56
N LEU A 135 13.66 -5.90 -17.03
CA LEU A 135 13.01 -5.08 -16.00
C LEU A 135 13.27 -5.59 -14.58
N SER A 136 14.05 -6.65 -14.40
CA SER A 136 14.31 -7.22 -13.08
C SER A 136 14.98 -6.17 -12.18
N VAL A 137 14.51 -6.04 -10.93
CA VAL A 137 15.18 -5.21 -9.92
C VAL A 137 16.56 -5.78 -9.59
N MET A 138 16.80 -7.07 -9.86
CA MET A 138 18.09 -7.75 -9.78
C MET A 138 18.99 -7.51 -10.99
N HIS A 139 18.54 -6.78 -12.02
CA HIS A 139 19.40 -6.40 -13.15
C HIS A 139 20.19 -5.13 -12.80
N SER A 140 21.48 -5.11 -13.13
CA SER A 140 22.31 -3.90 -13.04
C SER A 140 22.07 -2.92 -14.20
N GLY A 141 22.35 -1.64 -13.97
CA GLY A 141 22.31 -0.62 -15.02
C GLY A 141 23.45 -0.78 -16.04
N LYS A 142 23.22 -0.28 -17.27
CA LYS A 142 24.14 -0.41 -18.42
C LYS A 142 25.61 -0.02 -18.20
N ASN A 143 25.88 0.86 -17.22
CA ASN A 143 27.21 1.40 -16.91
C ASN A 143 27.82 0.85 -15.61
N VAL A 144 27.26 -0.22 -15.03
CA VAL A 144 27.77 -0.81 -13.78
C VAL A 144 29.25 -1.23 -13.95
N LEU A 145 30.11 -0.90 -12.98
CA LEU A 145 31.56 -1.16 -13.05
C LEU A 145 32.27 -0.61 -14.31
N SER A 146 31.74 0.45 -14.94
CA SER A 146 32.36 1.09 -16.11
C SER A 146 33.63 1.85 -15.77
N ASN A 147 34.65 1.73 -16.62
CA ASN A 147 35.89 2.50 -16.57
C ASN A 147 35.77 3.90 -17.22
N GLY A 148 34.57 4.28 -17.69
CA GLY A 148 34.28 5.57 -18.33
C GLY A 148 34.27 5.52 -19.87
N ASN A 149 34.78 4.45 -20.50
CA ASN A 149 34.81 4.34 -21.97
C ASN A 149 33.47 3.94 -22.61
N GLY A 150 32.44 3.68 -21.79
CA GLY A 150 31.07 3.43 -22.24
C GLY A 150 30.33 2.43 -21.37
N SER A 151 29.21 1.91 -21.90
CA SER A 151 28.42 0.88 -21.22
C SER A 151 29.13 -0.46 -21.18
N THR A 152 29.04 -1.13 -20.03
CA THR A 152 29.58 -2.47 -19.75
C THR A 152 28.57 -3.56 -20.10
N ILE A 153 27.27 -3.29 -19.98
CA ILE A 153 26.19 -4.19 -20.39
C ILE A 153 25.48 -3.63 -21.62
N ILE A 154 25.60 -4.32 -22.75
CA ILE A 154 24.94 -4.00 -24.02
C ILE A 154 23.76 -4.95 -24.21
N THR A 155 22.53 -4.42 -24.29
CA THR A 155 21.34 -5.24 -24.56
C THR A 155 21.26 -5.55 -26.05
N LYS A 156 21.06 -6.82 -26.44
CA LYS A 156 20.88 -7.19 -27.85
C LYS A 156 19.62 -6.58 -28.47
N ASP A 157 18.58 -6.43 -27.66
CA ASP A 157 17.37 -5.72 -28.03
C ASP A 157 17.45 -4.27 -27.52
N HIS A 158 17.83 -3.36 -28.43
CA HIS A 158 18.22 -1.98 -28.09
C HIS A 158 17.14 -1.16 -27.36
N LYS A 159 15.85 -1.52 -27.46
CA LYS A 159 14.79 -0.82 -26.70
C LYS A 159 14.97 -0.96 -25.18
N PHE A 160 15.68 -1.99 -24.72
CA PHE A 160 15.95 -2.21 -23.30
C PHE A 160 17.25 -1.58 -22.80
N GLN A 161 18.05 -0.96 -23.68
CA GLN A 161 19.38 -0.46 -23.32
C GLN A 161 19.36 0.61 -22.22
N ASN A 162 18.30 1.41 -22.17
CA ASN A 162 18.05 2.43 -21.14
C ASN A 162 16.99 2.00 -20.11
N VAL A 163 16.56 0.73 -20.15
CA VAL A 163 15.53 0.15 -19.25
C VAL A 163 16.17 -0.74 -18.18
N ILE A 164 17.27 -1.42 -18.52
CA ILE A 164 18.04 -2.23 -17.56
C ILE A 164 18.57 -1.39 -16.40
N GLY A 165 18.47 -1.93 -15.18
CA GLY A 165 18.86 -1.23 -13.95
C GLY A 165 17.76 -0.35 -13.34
N GLN A 166 16.49 -0.56 -13.70
CA GLN A 166 15.35 0.11 -13.06
C GLN A 166 15.37 -0.06 -11.53
N ARG A 167 14.92 0.97 -10.80
CA ARG A 167 14.83 0.99 -9.33
C ARG A 167 13.49 1.56 -8.86
N LEU A 168 12.41 1.13 -9.50
CA LEU A 168 11.03 1.41 -9.10
C LEU A 168 10.58 0.40 -8.03
N ASP A 169 10.65 -0.89 -8.36
CA ASP A 169 9.99 -1.97 -7.62
C ASP A 169 10.47 -3.35 -8.16
N MET A 170 10.17 -4.45 -7.47
CA MET A 170 10.24 -5.81 -8.00
C MET A 170 9.40 -5.97 -9.28
N SER A 171 9.99 -6.58 -10.30
CA SER A 171 9.27 -6.88 -11.54
C SER A 171 8.24 -8.00 -11.35
N PRO A 172 7.22 -8.09 -12.24
CA PRO A 172 6.33 -9.25 -12.32
C PRO A 172 7.05 -10.60 -12.42
N ARG A 173 8.22 -10.63 -13.05
CA ARG A 173 9.03 -11.85 -13.26
C ARG A 173 9.93 -12.16 -12.07
N ASP A 174 10.39 -11.15 -11.32
CA ASP A 174 11.04 -11.35 -10.03
C ASP A 174 10.06 -12.00 -9.05
N ALA A 175 8.84 -11.43 -8.94
CA ALA A 175 7.76 -12.01 -8.15
C ALA A 175 7.39 -13.43 -8.63
N GLN A 176 7.34 -13.68 -9.95
CA GLN A 176 7.09 -15.02 -10.51
C GLN A 176 8.17 -16.03 -10.09
N LYS A 177 9.46 -15.71 -10.28
CA LYS A 177 10.60 -16.53 -9.84
C LYS A 177 10.51 -16.82 -8.34
N LEU A 178 10.17 -15.82 -7.53
CA LEU A 178 10.08 -15.94 -6.07
C LEU A 178 8.96 -16.90 -5.67
N LYS A 179 7.79 -16.77 -6.30
CA LYS A 179 6.64 -17.68 -6.12
C LYS A 179 6.97 -19.13 -6.51
N LEU A 180 7.76 -19.33 -7.57
CA LEU A 180 8.21 -20.66 -8.01
C LEU A 180 9.24 -21.26 -7.04
N LEU A 181 10.23 -20.48 -6.61
CA LEU A 181 11.29 -20.89 -5.67
C LEU A 181 10.70 -21.33 -4.31
N TYR A 182 9.78 -20.53 -3.76
CA TYR A 182 9.15 -20.80 -2.46
C TYR A 182 7.87 -21.63 -2.54
N LYS A 183 7.49 -22.09 -3.73
CA LYS A 183 6.28 -22.91 -3.99
C LYS A 183 5.01 -22.26 -3.41
N CYS A 184 4.84 -20.97 -3.65
CA CYS A 184 3.70 -20.22 -3.15
C CYS A 184 2.39 -20.79 -3.70
N ASN A 185 1.52 -21.29 -2.82
CA ASN A 185 0.18 -21.74 -3.20
C ASN A 185 -0.63 -20.57 -3.78
N ILE A 186 -0.93 -20.65 -5.07
CA ILE A 186 -1.60 -19.61 -5.87
C ILE A 186 -2.98 -19.23 -5.29
N GLN A 187 -3.63 -20.13 -4.54
CA GLN A 187 -4.94 -19.90 -3.93
C GLN A 187 -4.95 -19.00 -2.68
N HIS A 188 -3.81 -18.80 -1.99
CA HIS A 188 -3.82 -18.20 -0.65
C HIS A 188 -3.35 -16.73 -0.58
N ASN A 189 -2.52 -16.27 -1.53
CA ASN A 189 -1.85 -14.97 -1.43
C ASN A 189 -2.28 -14.02 -2.56
N VAL A 190 -3.52 -13.56 -2.38
CA VAL A 190 -4.29 -12.46 -2.99
C VAL A 190 -5.62 -12.98 -3.50
N LYS A 191 -6.68 -12.74 -2.70
CA LYS A 191 -8.07 -12.93 -3.10
C LYS A 191 -8.52 -11.78 -4.00
N LEU A 192 -8.07 -11.81 -5.25
CA LEU A 192 -8.74 -11.10 -6.33
C LEU A 192 -9.16 -12.06 -7.44
N VAL A 193 -10.31 -12.68 -7.22
CA VAL A 193 -11.15 -13.24 -8.28
C VAL A 193 -12.49 -12.57 -8.09
N ILE A 194 -12.90 -11.76 -9.06
CA ILE A 194 -14.24 -11.20 -9.11
C ILE A 194 -15.19 -12.34 -9.53
N GLU A 195 -15.62 -13.15 -8.56
CA GLU A 195 -16.88 -13.87 -8.68
C GLU A 195 -18.00 -12.87 -8.38
N VAL A 196 -18.65 -12.36 -9.43
CA VAL A 196 -19.85 -11.53 -9.30
C VAL A 196 -20.98 -12.40 -8.76
N LYS A 197 -21.20 -12.38 -7.45
CA LYS A 197 -22.43 -12.90 -6.84
C LYS A 197 -23.46 -11.77 -6.79
N TYR A 198 -24.45 -11.83 -7.69
CA TYR A 198 -25.62 -10.96 -7.64
C TYR A 198 -26.43 -11.25 -6.36
N LEU A 199 -26.78 -10.19 -5.63
CA LEU A 199 -27.74 -10.26 -4.52
C LEU A 199 -28.91 -9.32 -4.84
N ILE A 200 -29.99 -9.88 -5.37
CA ILE A 200 -31.24 -9.14 -5.62
C ILE A 200 -32.03 -9.10 -4.30
N TYR A 201 -32.09 -7.93 -3.66
CA TYR A 201 -32.91 -7.73 -2.47
C TYR A 201 -34.32 -7.29 -2.88
N TYR A 202 -35.24 -8.25 -2.99
CA TYR A 202 -36.65 -7.92 -3.17
C TYR A 202 -37.23 -7.35 -1.86
N ARG A 203 -38.11 -6.34 -1.95
CA ARG A 203 -39.06 -6.08 -0.87
C ARG A 203 -39.91 -7.34 -0.68
N ASN A 204 -39.77 -7.96 0.50
CA ASN A 204 -40.53 -9.10 1.01
C ASN A 204 -40.31 -10.50 0.40
N TYR A 205 -39.21 -10.78 -0.31
CA TYR A 205 -38.84 -12.18 -0.61
C TYR A 205 -37.32 -12.40 -0.62
N GLN A 206 -36.84 -13.46 0.03
CA GLN A 206 -35.45 -13.89 -0.02
C GLN A 206 -35.31 -15.08 -0.95
N ASP A 207 -34.52 -14.95 -2.02
CA ASP A 207 -34.01 -16.10 -2.76
C ASP A 207 -32.51 -15.91 -3.03
N PHE A 208 -31.72 -16.92 -2.69
CA PHE A 208 -30.30 -17.02 -3.04
C PHE A 208 -30.18 -17.87 -4.29
N GLN A 209 -29.67 -17.31 -5.39
CA GLN A 209 -29.36 -18.05 -6.61
C GLN A 209 -27.84 -17.98 -6.87
N GLU A 210 -27.15 -19.11 -6.77
CA GLU A 210 -25.77 -19.23 -7.24
C GLU A 210 -25.76 -19.47 -8.75
N ALA A 211 -25.37 -18.45 -9.51
CA ALA A 211 -25.10 -18.58 -10.95
C ALA A 211 -23.60 -18.51 -11.21
N ASN A 212 -22.99 -19.64 -11.59
CA ASN A 212 -21.66 -19.64 -12.20
C ASN A 212 -21.72 -18.92 -13.56
N PHE A 213 -20.66 -18.18 -13.89
CA PHE A 213 -20.51 -17.32 -15.07
C PHE A 213 -21.25 -17.82 -16.34
N HIS A 214 -22.45 -17.28 -16.56
CA HIS A 214 -23.06 -17.03 -17.86
C HIS A 214 -23.96 -15.79 -17.68
N CYS A 215 -23.62 -14.69 -18.35
CA CYS A 215 -24.38 -13.44 -18.26
C CYS A 215 -25.68 -13.56 -19.06
N ILE A 216 -26.70 -14.18 -18.46
CA ILE A 216 -28.03 -14.32 -19.08
C ILE A 216 -28.77 -12.98 -18.98
N LEU A 217 -29.07 -12.42 -20.15
CA LEU A 217 -29.94 -11.26 -20.35
C LEU A 217 -31.36 -11.53 -19.81
N SER A 218 -31.60 -11.28 -18.52
CA SER A 218 -32.96 -11.18 -17.98
C SER A 218 -33.51 -9.77 -18.22
N LYS A 219 -34.13 -9.58 -19.39
CA LYS A 219 -34.90 -8.37 -19.69
C LYS A 219 -36.09 -8.23 -18.73
N LEU A 220 -35.96 -7.40 -17.70
CA LEU A 220 -37.09 -6.88 -16.92
C LEU A 220 -36.98 -5.36 -16.82
N TYR A 221 -38.00 -4.67 -17.33
CA TYR A 221 -37.88 -3.32 -17.90
C TYR A 221 -37.85 -2.15 -16.90
N TYR A 222 -37.61 -2.39 -15.60
CA TYR A 222 -37.98 -1.45 -14.53
C TYR A 222 -37.00 -1.29 -13.35
N HIS A 223 -35.80 -1.89 -13.38
CA HIS A 223 -34.84 -1.79 -12.26
C HIS A 223 -33.39 -1.53 -12.69
N ILE A 224 -32.65 -0.88 -11.80
CA ILE A 224 -31.21 -0.65 -11.87
C ILE A 224 -30.49 -1.99 -11.70
N VAL A 225 -29.65 -2.37 -12.66
CA VAL A 225 -28.90 -3.63 -12.65
C VAL A 225 -27.47 -3.38 -13.11
N PHE A 226 -26.51 -4.05 -12.47
CA PHE A 226 -25.13 -4.10 -12.93
C PHE A 226 -25.02 -4.95 -14.21
N ASN A 227 -24.55 -4.33 -15.30
CA ASN A 227 -24.30 -4.97 -16.59
C ASN A 227 -22.81 -4.92 -16.91
N LEU A 228 -22.29 -5.95 -17.58
CA LEU A 228 -20.94 -5.92 -18.16
C LEU A 228 -21.02 -5.25 -19.54
N ILE A 229 -20.32 -4.13 -19.74
CA ILE A 229 -20.34 -3.39 -21.01
C ILE A 229 -19.07 -3.70 -21.81
N ILE A 230 -19.25 -3.96 -23.11
CA ILE A 230 -18.17 -4.19 -24.09
C ILE A 230 -18.03 -2.93 -24.94
N LEU A 231 -16.85 -2.32 -24.97
CA LEU A 231 -16.54 -1.25 -25.93
C LEU A 231 -15.81 -1.84 -27.15
N GLY A 232 -16.34 -1.55 -28.33
CA GLY A 232 -15.85 -2.13 -29.58
C GLY A 232 -14.69 -1.33 -30.21
N GLN A 233 -13.46 -1.62 -29.81
CA GLN A 233 -12.29 -1.65 -30.71
C GLN A 233 -11.06 -2.33 -30.08
N GLU A 234 -10.93 -2.28 -28.75
CA GLU A 234 -9.98 -3.06 -27.96
C GLU A 234 -10.74 -3.77 -26.82
N THR A 235 -10.35 -5.00 -26.47
CA THR A 235 -11.16 -5.90 -25.63
C THR A 235 -11.05 -5.58 -24.13
N GLY A 236 -11.72 -4.52 -23.68
CA GLY A 236 -11.93 -4.16 -22.27
C GLY A 236 -13.39 -4.33 -21.81
N TYR A 237 -13.59 -4.55 -20.52
CA TYR A 237 -14.90 -4.74 -19.90
C TYR A 237 -14.95 -4.05 -18.53
N PHE A 238 -16.05 -3.35 -18.23
CA PHE A 238 -16.31 -2.76 -16.92
C PHE A 238 -17.71 -3.10 -16.41
N ILE A 239 -17.93 -2.96 -15.11
CA ILE A 239 -19.19 -3.27 -14.43
C ILE A 239 -20.02 -1.99 -14.28
N HIS A 240 -21.23 -1.92 -14.84
CA HIS A 240 -22.03 -0.68 -14.88
C HIS A 240 -23.46 -0.83 -14.34
N ALA A 241 -23.81 -0.07 -13.31
CA ALA A 241 -25.18 0.08 -12.82
C ALA A 241 -25.81 1.37 -13.37
N SER A 242 -26.83 1.23 -14.21
CA SER A 242 -27.54 2.34 -14.85
C SER A 242 -28.67 2.87 -13.96
N THR A 243 -28.55 4.12 -13.52
CA THR A 243 -29.56 4.86 -12.72
C THR A 243 -30.55 5.66 -13.61
N SER A 244 -30.44 5.53 -14.94
CA SER A 244 -31.35 6.20 -15.90
C SER A 244 -32.77 5.63 -15.90
N SER A 245 -32.99 4.50 -15.22
CA SER A 245 -34.29 3.91 -14.94
C SER A 245 -34.40 3.58 -13.44
N GLY A 246 -35.62 3.24 -12.98
CA GLY A 246 -35.91 3.05 -11.55
C GLY A 246 -36.43 4.31 -10.85
N GLN A 247 -36.85 4.15 -9.60
CA GLN A 247 -37.36 5.21 -8.72
C GLN A 247 -36.25 5.72 -7.78
N GLU A 248 -36.46 6.91 -7.20
CA GLU A 248 -35.59 7.42 -6.14
C GLU A 248 -35.52 6.42 -4.96
N GLY A 249 -34.30 6.09 -4.54
CA GLY A 249 -34.04 5.05 -3.54
C GLY A 249 -33.89 3.63 -4.07
N ASP A 250 -34.18 3.35 -5.35
CA ASP A 250 -33.84 2.06 -5.96
C ASP A 250 -32.31 1.86 -5.93
N SER A 251 -31.88 0.64 -5.61
CA SER A 251 -30.46 0.35 -5.33
C SER A 251 -30.02 -0.99 -5.91
N ALA A 252 -28.86 -1.02 -6.56
CA ALA A 252 -28.23 -2.21 -7.13
C ALA A 252 -26.96 -2.61 -6.35
N TRP A 253 -26.79 -3.90 -6.07
CA TRP A 253 -25.75 -4.39 -5.16
C TRP A 253 -24.80 -5.38 -5.85
N LEU A 254 -23.49 -5.20 -5.64
CA LEU A 254 -22.41 -6.03 -6.17
C LEU A 254 -21.48 -6.45 -5.02
N GLY A 255 -21.44 -7.74 -4.68
CA GLY A 255 -20.56 -8.26 -3.63
C GLY A 255 -19.32 -8.97 -4.17
N THR A 256 -18.17 -8.82 -3.50
CA THR A 256 -16.96 -9.60 -3.78
C THR A 256 -17.11 -11.07 -3.32
N LYS A 257 -16.09 -11.91 -3.54
CA LYS A 257 -15.97 -13.18 -2.80
C LYS A 257 -15.76 -12.92 -1.30
N ILE A 258 -16.11 -13.88 -0.44
CA ILE A 258 -15.79 -13.84 0.99
C ILE A 258 -14.26 -13.94 1.18
N MET A 259 -13.70 -12.88 1.72
CA MET A 259 -12.31 -12.71 2.08
C MET A 259 -12.09 -13.11 3.54
N SER A 260 -10.87 -13.53 3.83
CA SER A 260 -10.47 -14.10 5.12
C SER A 260 -9.21 -13.39 5.53
N THR A 261 -9.22 -12.74 6.69
CA THR A 261 -8.10 -11.91 7.11
C THR A 261 -6.96 -12.77 7.63
N GLN A 262 -5.79 -12.69 6.98
CA GLN A 262 -4.64 -13.53 7.33
C GLN A 262 -3.72 -12.83 8.33
N ARG A 263 -3.67 -11.50 8.30
CA ARG A 263 -2.90 -10.69 9.26
C ARG A 263 -3.58 -10.59 10.63
N GLU A 264 -2.77 -10.49 11.68
CA GLU A 264 -3.22 -10.08 13.02
C GLU A 264 -3.64 -8.60 13.03
N CYS A 265 -2.87 -7.73 12.36
CA CYS A 265 -3.24 -6.35 12.13
C CYS A 265 -4.41 -6.27 11.13
N LYS A 266 -5.57 -5.79 11.60
CA LYS A 266 -6.83 -5.77 10.85
C LYS A 266 -7.01 -4.48 10.05
N VAL A 267 -6.12 -4.33 9.07
CA VAL A 267 -6.08 -3.22 8.12
C VAL A 267 -6.18 -3.80 6.71
N GLN A 268 -7.09 -3.26 5.89
CA GLN A 268 -7.15 -3.54 4.47
C GLN A 268 -7.40 -2.25 3.68
N CYS A 269 -6.91 -2.20 2.44
CA CYS A 269 -7.17 -1.11 1.52
C CYS A 269 -7.85 -1.64 0.26
N LEU A 270 -9.07 -1.18 0.02
CA LEU A 270 -9.77 -1.37 -1.24
C LEU A 270 -9.38 -0.24 -2.18
N GLN A 271 -8.83 -0.56 -3.35
CA GLN A 271 -8.56 0.35 -4.46
C GLN A 271 -9.56 0.08 -5.61
N PHE A 272 -10.21 1.07 -6.20
CA PHE A 272 -10.95 0.88 -7.47
C PHE A 272 -11.14 2.17 -8.26
N TYR A 273 -11.30 2.01 -9.57
CA TYR A 273 -11.69 3.10 -10.48
C TYR A 273 -13.21 3.13 -10.62
N TYR A 274 -13.77 4.32 -10.74
CA TYR A 274 -15.18 4.48 -11.12
C TYR A 274 -15.40 5.70 -11.99
N PHE A 275 -16.41 5.59 -12.85
CA PHE A 275 -16.92 6.67 -13.69
C PHE A 275 -18.40 6.89 -13.37
N HIS A 276 -18.80 8.16 -13.29
CA HIS A 276 -20.18 8.54 -12.97
C HIS A 276 -20.74 9.41 -14.10
N SER A 277 -21.84 8.94 -14.69
CA SER A 277 -22.59 9.59 -15.77
C SER A 277 -24.09 9.75 -15.43
N GLY A 278 -24.44 9.57 -14.15
CA GLY A 278 -25.80 9.68 -13.65
C GLY A 278 -26.19 11.10 -13.25
N ASN A 279 -27.18 11.22 -12.38
CA ASN A 279 -27.55 12.47 -11.73
C ASN A 279 -26.58 12.76 -10.57
N GLU A 280 -26.27 14.03 -10.27
CA GLU A 280 -25.42 14.41 -9.13
C GLU A 280 -25.92 13.89 -7.77
N SER A 281 -27.22 13.59 -7.65
CA SER A 281 -27.82 12.99 -6.45
C SER A 281 -27.71 11.46 -6.38
N ASP A 282 -27.28 10.78 -7.46
CA ASP A 282 -27.07 9.34 -7.44
C ASP A 282 -25.82 8.99 -6.61
N GLU A 283 -25.91 7.96 -5.77
CA GLU A 283 -24.88 7.58 -4.80
C GLU A 283 -24.20 6.25 -5.17
N LEU A 284 -22.92 6.13 -4.82
CA LEU A 284 -22.20 4.86 -4.72
C LEU A 284 -21.76 4.69 -3.26
N ASN A 285 -22.25 3.65 -2.59
CA ASN A 285 -21.92 3.31 -1.21
C ASN A 285 -21.07 2.04 -1.16
N ILE A 286 -20.06 2.00 -0.29
CA ILE A 286 -19.14 0.86 -0.13
C ILE A 286 -19.31 0.25 1.26
N TRP A 287 -19.87 -0.95 1.33
CA TRP A 287 -20.17 -1.62 2.59
C TRP A 287 -19.17 -2.74 2.89
N ILE A 288 -18.80 -2.89 4.16
CA ILE A 288 -18.13 -4.08 4.68
C ILE A 288 -19.21 -4.99 5.26
N ARG A 289 -19.32 -6.23 4.74
CA ARG A 289 -20.15 -7.28 5.34
C ARG A 289 -19.25 -8.26 6.08
N GLU A 290 -19.31 -8.29 7.41
CA GLU A 290 -18.59 -9.28 8.22
C GLU A 290 -19.48 -10.46 8.59
N PHE A 291 -18.92 -11.67 8.53
CA PHE A 291 -19.59 -12.91 8.88
C PHE A 291 -19.10 -13.42 10.24
N GLN A 292 -19.99 -13.93 11.09
CA GLN A 292 -19.61 -14.39 12.42
C GLN A 292 -18.82 -15.71 12.41
N ASP A 293 -19.25 -16.64 11.56
CA ASP A 293 -18.68 -17.98 11.35
C ASP A 293 -19.09 -18.52 9.96
N GLU A 294 -18.84 -19.79 9.66
CA GLU A 294 -19.16 -20.42 8.36
C GLU A 294 -20.65 -20.74 8.15
N HIS A 295 -21.48 -20.66 9.20
CA HIS A 295 -22.94 -20.87 9.14
C HIS A 295 -23.71 -19.56 8.98
N ASP A 296 -23.09 -18.42 9.29
CA ASP A 296 -23.61 -17.09 8.99
C ASP A 296 -23.59 -16.81 7.49
N THR A 297 -24.71 -17.09 6.81
CA THR A 297 -24.88 -16.82 5.37
C THR A 297 -25.28 -15.39 5.04
N ARG A 298 -25.59 -14.56 6.05
CA ARG A 298 -26.16 -13.22 5.86
C ARG A 298 -25.14 -12.11 6.11
N GLY A 299 -24.34 -12.22 7.17
CA GLY A 299 -23.37 -11.22 7.61
C GLY A 299 -24.01 -9.91 8.10
N THR A 300 -23.20 -9.08 8.76
CA THR A 300 -23.58 -7.73 9.22
C THR A 300 -22.91 -6.67 8.36
N LEU A 301 -23.70 -5.74 7.80
CA LEU A 301 -23.21 -4.62 6.98
C LEU A 301 -22.77 -3.45 7.87
N ARG A 302 -21.61 -2.86 7.56
CA ARG A 302 -21.07 -1.63 8.14
C ARG A 302 -20.68 -0.65 7.03
N PRO A 303 -20.95 0.66 7.15
CA PRO A 303 -20.44 1.66 6.22
C PRO A 303 -18.90 1.79 6.33
N PRO A 304 -18.23 2.40 5.34
CA PRO A 304 -16.79 2.63 5.35
C PRO A 304 -16.46 3.88 6.16
N THR A 305 -15.17 4.18 6.37
CA THR A 305 -14.77 5.27 7.29
C THR A 305 -14.44 6.63 6.65
N SER A 306 -14.50 6.82 5.32
CA SER A 306 -14.28 8.15 4.66
C SER A 306 -14.61 8.21 3.14
N HIS A 307 -14.47 9.39 2.50
CA HIS A 307 -15.06 9.80 1.20
C HIS A 307 -14.05 10.25 0.08
N TRP A 308 -14.54 10.77 -1.06
CA TRP A 308 -14.07 10.51 -2.45
C TRP A 308 -12.89 11.38 -3.02
N LYS A 309 -12.10 11.09 -4.10
CA LYS A 309 -12.22 10.28 -5.37
C LYS A 309 -10.90 9.52 -5.81
N LEU A 310 -10.95 8.58 -6.80
CA LEU A 310 -10.17 7.30 -6.92
C LEU A 310 -10.18 6.60 -5.57
N HIS A 311 -10.86 5.47 -5.47
CA HIS A 311 -11.18 4.96 -4.14
C HIS A 311 -10.13 4.05 -3.58
N HIS A 312 -9.29 4.65 -2.74
CA HIS A 312 -8.79 4.01 -1.52
C HIS A 312 -9.86 4.09 -0.44
N VAL A 313 -10.39 2.94 -0.02
CA VAL A 313 -11.29 2.82 1.12
C VAL A 313 -10.59 2.00 2.19
N SER A 314 -10.25 2.63 3.30
CA SER A 314 -9.71 1.97 4.48
C SER A 314 -10.78 1.06 5.08
N LEU A 315 -10.47 -0.22 5.19
CA LEU A 315 -11.32 -1.22 5.83
C LEU A 315 -10.64 -1.73 7.10
N ASN A 316 -11.44 -2.06 8.10
CA ASN A 316 -11.00 -2.60 9.39
C ASN A 316 -11.69 -3.95 9.69
N ALA A 317 -11.79 -4.80 8.68
CA ALA A 317 -12.43 -6.10 8.83
C ALA A 317 -11.60 -6.98 9.77
N THR A 318 -12.26 -7.49 10.81
CA THR A 318 -11.66 -8.32 11.87
C THR A 318 -11.90 -9.81 11.65
N LYS A 319 -12.99 -10.15 10.94
CA LYS A 319 -13.43 -11.50 10.63
C LYS A 319 -13.31 -11.81 9.13
N ASN A 320 -13.89 -12.93 8.70
CA ASN A 320 -14.20 -13.14 7.29
C ASN A 320 -15.18 -12.04 6.84
N PHE A 321 -14.93 -11.44 5.68
CA PHE A 321 -15.68 -10.29 5.21
C PHE A 321 -15.88 -10.28 3.69
N GLN A 322 -16.84 -9.49 3.22
CA GLN A 322 -17.11 -9.21 1.82
C GLN A 322 -17.24 -7.69 1.64
N VAL A 323 -16.64 -7.15 0.59
CA VAL A 323 -16.92 -5.77 0.16
C VAL A 323 -18.17 -5.80 -0.71
N VAL A 324 -19.11 -4.87 -0.47
CA VAL A 324 -20.34 -4.76 -1.25
C VAL A 324 -20.51 -3.32 -1.75
N PHE A 325 -20.52 -3.16 -3.06
CA PHE A 325 -20.81 -1.90 -3.74
C PHE A 325 -22.34 -1.79 -3.89
N GLU A 326 -22.92 -0.69 -3.45
CA GLU A 326 -24.33 -0.34 -3.66
C GLU A 326 -24.37 0.92 -4.53
N VAL A 327 -25.04 0.86 -5.68
CA VAL A 327 -25.36 2.05 -6.49
C VAL A 327 -26.82 2.38 -6.26
N ARG A 328 -27.09 3.56 -5.73
CA ARG A 328 -28.42 4.02 -5.30
C ARG A 328 -28.85 5.25 -6.10
N LYS A 329 -30.07 5.21 -6.62
CA LYS A 329 -30.63 6.31 -7.39
C LYS A 329 -31.12 7.44 -6.49
N GLY A 330 -30.68 8.66 -6.80
CA GLY A 330 -31.07 9.89 -6.13
C GLY A 330 -32.31 10.54 -6.72
N ALA A 331 -32.63 11.71 -6.15
CA ALA A 331 -33.70 12.56 -6.64
C ALA A 331 -33.34 13.15 -8.02
N GLY A 332 -34.15 12.84 -9.03
CA GLY A 332 -34.06 13.45 -10.36
C GLY A 332 -33.78 12.49 -11.53
N ASN A 333 -33.76 13.07 -12.72
CA ASN A 333 -33.50 12.35 -13.95
C ASN A 333 -31.99 12.10 -14.10
N SER A 334 -31.63 10.85 -14.38
CA SER A 334 -30.28 10.42 -14.73
C SER A 334 -30.26 9.98 -16.19
N THR A 335 -29.14 10.21 -16.87
CA THR A 335 -28.89 9.80 -18.26
C THR A 335 -27.93 8.62 -18.36
N GLY A 336 -27.42 8.11 -17.24
CA GLY A 336 -26.37 7.10 -17.19
C GLY A 336 -26.38 6.32 -15.88
N GLY A 337 -25.27 6.38 -15.13
CA GLY A 337 -25.13 5.71 -13.83
C GLY A 337 -23.67 5.59 -13.40
N PHE A 338 -23.33 4.53 -12.67
CA PHE A 338 -21.98 4.26 -12.17
C PHE A 338 -21.33 3.07 -12.88
N SER A 339 -20.16 3.29 -13.45
CA SER A 339 -19.25 2.24 -13.93
C SER A 339 -18.11 2.03 -12.93
N ILE A 340 -17.73 0.79 -12.68
CA ILE A 340 -16.66 0.38 -11.75
C ILE A 340 -15.72 -0.57 -12.47
N ASP A 341 -14.41 -0.38 -12.29
CA ASP A 341 -13.36 -1.19 -12.91
C ASP A 341 -12.08 -1.25 -12.05
N ASP A 342 -11.12 -2.10 -12.42
CA ASP A 342 -9.79 -2.21 -11.79
C ASP A 342 -9.83 -2.36 -10.24
N ILE A 343 -10.83 -3.09 -9.73
CA ILE A 343 -10.99 -3.34 -8.29
C ILE A 343 -9.80 -4.15 -7.78
N ASN A 344 -9.12 -3.64 -6.77
CA ASN A 344 -7.97 -4.24 -6.08
C ASN A 344 -8.21 -4.20 -4.56
N LEU A 345 -7.73 -5.21 -3.82
CA LEU A 345 -7.88 -5.25 -2.36
C LEU A 345 -6.67 -5.94 -1.71
N SER A 346 -5.94 -5.18 -0.89
CA SER A 346 -4.76 -5.61 -0.13
C SER A 346 -5.01 -5.57 1.38
N GLU A 347 -4.24 -6.35 2.15
CA GLU A 347 -4.14 -6.18 3.61
C GLU A 347 -3.00 -5.17 3.94
N THR A 348 -3.09 -3.94 3.41
CA THR A 348 -2.13 -2.83 3.63
C THR A 348 -2.88 -1.57 4.05
N GLU A 349 -2.21 -0.59 4.67
CA GLU A 349 -2.81 0.74 4.89
C GLU A 349 -3.10 1.42 3.53
N CYS A 350 -4.17 2.21 3.49
CA CYS A 350 -4.44 3.09 2.37
C CYS A 350 -3.54 4.34 2.44
N PRO A 351 -3.21 4.97 1.30
CA PRO A 351 -2.62 6.30 1.31
C PRO A 351 -3.55 7.29 2.04
N HIS A 352 -2.95 8.24 2.77
CA HIS A 352 -3.70 9.27 3.48
C HIS A 352 -4.27 10.31 2.51
N VAL A 353 -3.58 10.56 1.38
CA VAL A 353 -4.00 11.50 0.34
C VAL A 353 -3.77 10.87 -1.03
N THR A 354 -4.72 11.09 -1.94
CA THR A 354 -4.59 10.74 -3.36
C THR A 354 -4.83 12.00 -4.19
N LEU A 355 -3.87 12.36 -5.04
CA LEU A 355 -3.93 13.51 -5.95
C LEU A 355 -3.89 13.00 -7.39
N GLN A 356 -5.04 13.02 -8.05
CA GLN A 356 -5.13 12.79 -9.50
C GLN A 356 -4.90 14.11 -10.24
N ILE A 357 -4.02 14.08 -11.25
CA ILE A 357 -3.75 15.22 -12.13
C ILE A 357 -4.04 14.82 -13.57
N ASP A 358 -5.17 15.30 -14.09
CA ASP A 358 -5.63 15.01 -15.45
C ASP A 358 -4.84 15.81 -16.49
N ASN A 359 -4.58 15.19 -17.64
CA ASN A 359 -3.80 15.78 -18.73
C ASN A 359 -2.37 16.22 -18.31
N LEU A 360 -1.75 15.53 -17.34
CA LEU A 360 -0.49 15.95 -16.73
C LEU A 360 0.62 16.23 -17.76
N GLY A 361 0.77 15.38 -18.79
CA GLY A 361 1.79 15.59 -19.83
C GLY A 361 1.62 16.90 -20.61
N ARG A 362 0.37 17.36 -20.79
CA ARG A 362 0.07 18.69 -21.36
C ARG A 362 0.33 19.78 -20.33
N LEU A 363 -0.19 19.62 -19.11
CA LEU A 363 -0.04 20.61 -18.03
C LEU A 363 1.42 20.92 -17.75
N LEU A 364 2.28 19.89 -17.67
CA LEU A 364 3.73 20.02 -17.58
C LEU A 364 4.26 20.98 -18.65
N ASN A 365 4.06 20.64 -19.93
CA ASN A 365 4.62 21.41 -21.05
C ASN A 365 4.05 22.84 -21.16
N THR A 366 2.76 23.06 -20.87
CA THR A 366 2.09 24.36 -21.09
C THR A 366 2.07 25.29 -19.88
N SER A 367 2.30 24.79 -18.66
CA SER A 367 2.24 25.63 -17.46
C SER A 367 3.44 26.57 -17.34
N THR A 368 3.24 27.67 -16.61
CA THR A 368 4.34 28.50 -16.12
C THR A 368 5.27 27.67 -15.22
N PHE A 369 6.57 27.93 -15.31
CA PHE A 369 7.55 27.26 -14.46
C PHE A 369 7.27 27.59 -12.99
N GLY A 370 7.12 26.55 -12.15
CA GLY A 370 6.77 26.72 -10.73
C GLY A 370 5.27 26.75 -10.44
N THR A 371 4.38 26.47 -11.40
CA THR A 371 2.94 26.28 -11.11
C THR A 371 2.74 25.13 -10.13
N ALA A 372 2.14 25.41 -8.97
CA ALA A 372 1.82 24.42 -7.95
C ALA A 372 0.34 24.00 -8.02
N ILE A 373 0.10 22.69 -7.97
CA ILE A 373 -1.22 22.06 -7.82
C ILE A 373 -1.27 21.48 -6.41
N TYR A 374 -2.21 21.96 -5.59
CA TYR A 374 -2.32 21.56 -4.19
C TYR A 374 -3.44 20.53 -3.98
N SER A 375 -3.24 19.60 -3.04
CA SER A 375 -4.34 18.83 -2.46
C SER A 375 -5.20 19.71 -1.56
N PRO A 376 -6.43 19.28 -1.22
CA PRO A 376 -7.13 19.82 -0.05
C PRO A 376 -6.27 19.67 1.22
N ARG A 377 -6.54 20.51 2.23
CA ARG A 377 -5.98 20.39 3.58
C ARG A 377 -6.43 19.08 4.24
N GLN A 378 -5.52 18.45 4.95
CA GLN A 378 -5.67 17.16 5.61
C GLN A 378 -5.10 17.20 7.02
N TYR A 379 -5.48 16.24 7.85
CA TYR A 379 -4.99 16.07 9.21
C TYR A 379 -4.31 14.71 9.37
N SER A 380 -3.15 14.70 10.02
CA SER A 380 -2.43 13.48 10.41
C SER A 380 -3.14 12.75 11.55
N LYS A 381 -2.77 11.49 11.83
CA LYS A 381 -3.36 10.68 12.92
C LYS A 381 -3.22 11.36 14.29
N GLU A 382 -2.21 12.21 14.44
CA GLU A 382 -1.87 12.97 15.64
C GLU A 382 -2.49 14.38 15.68
N GLY A 383 -2.96 14.91 14.54
CA GLY A 383 -3.66 16.19 14.47
C GLY A 383 -2.92 17.35 13.80
N TYR A 384 -1.68 17.17 13.31
CA TYR A 384 -1.01 18.18 12.47
C TYR A 384 -1.77 18.38 11.16
N ALA A 385 -2.04 19.64 10.79
CA ALA A 385 -2.57 19.99 9.48
C ALA A 385 -1.45 19.97 8.42
N TYR A 386 -1.75 19.45 7.23
CA TYR A 386 -0.85 19.48 6.09
C TYR A 386 -1.61 19.51 4.77
N ARG A 387 -0.92 19.86 3.69
CA ARG A 387 -1.35 19.60 2.32
C ARG A 387 -0.17 19.14 1.48
N ILE A 388 -0.46 18.67 0.28
CA ILE A 388 0.52 18.21 -0.69
C ILE A 388 0.57 19.18 -1.87
N ALA A 389 1.75 19.41 -2.43
CA ALA A 389 1.97 20.22 -3.62
C ALA A 389 2.69 19.42 -4.72
N ALA A 390 2.10 19.38 -5.91
CA ALA A 390 2.76 18.99 -7.14
C ALA A 390 3.18 20.24 -7.91
N VAL A 391 4.48 20.50 -8.04
CA VAL A 391 5.01 21.72 -8.69
C VAL A 391 5.57 21.39 -10.07
N LEU A 392 5.07 22.07 -11.10
CA LEU A 392 5.36 21.79 -12.50
C LEU A 392 6.54 22.64 -13.02
N TYR A 393 7.55 21.98 -13.58
CA TYR A 393 8.80 22.59 -14.07
C TYR A 393 9.07 22.29 -15.55
N LYS A 394 8.01 22.28 -16.37
CA LYS A 394 8.01 21.97 -17.81
C LYS A 394 8.32 20.52 -18.19
N THR A 395 9.54 20.06 -17.95
CA THR A 395 9.99 18.70 -18.34
C THR A 395 9.98 17.70 -17.19
N PHE A 396 9.75 18.18 -15.97
CA PHE A 396 9.62 17.38 -14.75
C PHE A 396 8.66 18.06 -13.76
N LEU A 397 8.30 17.34 -12.71
CA LEU A 397 7.58 17.85 -11.55
C LEU A 397 8.30 17.50 -10.25
N GLY A 398 8.15 18.37 -9.27
CA GLY A 398 8.52 18.12 -7.88
C GLY A 398 7.30 17.84 -7.02
N MET A 399 7.47 17.03 -5.99
CA MET A 399 6.41 16.64 -5.04
C MET A 399 6.83 17.00 -3.62
N TYR A 400 5.95 17.71 -2.91
CA TYR A 400 6.25 18.27 -1.59
C TYR A 400 5.06 18.12 -0.65
N VAL A 401 5.35 18.07 0.65
CA VAL A 401 4.39 18.31 1.72
C VAL A 401 4.59 19.74 2.24
N GLU A 402 3.49 20.39 2.59
CA GLU A 402 3.47 21.67 3.30
C GLU A 402 2.74 21.44 4.62
N ILE A 403 3.43 21.63 5.74
CA ILE A 403 2.77 21.68 7.05
C ILE A 403 2.02 23.01 7.15
N LEU A 404 0.79 22.95 7.67
CA LEU A 404 -0.12 24.08 7.79
C LEU A 404 -0.46 24.34 9.26
N SER A 405 -0.92 25.54 9.58
CA SER A 405 -1.56 25.82 10.86
C SER A 405 -2.87 25.02 10.99
N GLY A 406 -3.01 24.28 12.08
CA GLY A 406 -4.15 23.42 12.39
C GLY A 406 -4.92 23.85 13.63
N ASP A 407 -6.15 23.35 13.76
CA ASP A 407 -7.03 23.63 14.92
C ASP A 407 -6.49 23.00 16.22
N ASN A 408 -5.53 22.08 16.09
CA ASN A 408 -4.90 21.33 17.18
C ASN A 408 -3.53 21.88 17.59
N ASP A 409 -3.00 22.93 16.93
CA ASP A 409 -1.58 23.33 17.04
C ASP A 409 -1.10 23.58 18.47
N ASP A 410 -1.96 24.16 19.33
CA ASP A 410 -1.70 24.41 20.76
C ASP A 410 -1.46 23.13 21.58
N GLN A 411 -1.84 21.97 21.07
CA GLN A 411 -1.75 20.66 21.72
C GLN A 411 -0.63 19.78 21.12
N LEU A 412 0.03 20.23 20.05
CA LEU A 412 1.01 19.46 19.30
C LEU A 412 2.44 19.80 19.68
N GLU A 413 3.34 18.83 19.51
CA GLU A 413 4.79 19.05 19.69
C GLU A 413 5.36 19.75 18.45
N TRP A 414 6.07 20.87 18.65
CA TRP A 414 6.70 21.62 17.58
C TRP A 414 8.22 21.75 17.82
N PRO A 415 9.06 21.62 16.77
CA PRO A 415 8.70 21.39 15.37
C PRO A 415 8.20 19.96 15.08
N CYS A 416 7.41 19.81 14.00
CA CYS A 416 6.89 18.52 13.53
C CYS A 416 8.02 17.63 12.94
N LEU A 417 8.74 16.95 13.84
CA LEU A 417 9.88 16.09 13.54
C LEU A 417 9.49 14.61 13.47
N GLN A 418 10.34 13.82 12.82
CA GLN A 418 10.32 12.35 12.84
C GLN A 418 9.06 11.71 12.23
N LYS A 419 8.33 12.47 11.39
CA LYS A 419 7.24 11.94 10.56
C LYS A 419 7.83 11.42 9.26
N GLN A 420 7.59 10.16 8.90
CA GLN A 420 7.88 9.66 7.57
C GLN A 420 6.82 10.16 6.61
N VAL A 421 7.29 10.82 5.54
CA VAL A 421 6.49 11.28 4.41
C VAL A 421 6.83 10.40 3.23
N THR A 422 5.85 9.69 2.70
CA THR A 422 6.02 8.80 1.54
C THR A 422 5.28 9.39 0.35
N PHE A 423 6.01 9.60 -0.74
CA PHE A 423 5.51 10.08 -2.03
C PHE A 423 5.50 8.91 -3.03
N GLN A 424 4.36 8.63 -3.65
CA GLN A 424 4.24 7.56 -4.64
C GLN A 424 3.58 8.07 -5.93
N MET A 425 4.12 7.67 -7.08
CA MET A 425 3.48 7.79 -8.39
C MET A 425 2.96 6.41 -8.79
N LEU A 426 1.64 6.29 -8.93
CA LEU A 426 0.98 5.02 -9.23
C LEU A 426 1.27 4.58 -10.66
N ASP A 427 1.83 3.38 -10.81
CA ASP A 427 1.70 2.61 -12.05
C ASP A 427 0.27 2.07 -12.12
N GLN A 428 -0.54 2.57 -13.06
CA GLN A 428 -1.99 2.30 -13.13
C GLN A 428 -2.33 0.97 -13.83
N THR A 429 -1.38 0.04 -13.86
CA THR A 429 -1.57 -1.35 -14.33
C THR A 429 -2.71 -2.02 -13.54
N PRO A 430 -3.72 -2.65 -14.21
CA PRO A 430 -4.92 -3.20 -13.57
C PRO A 430 -4.73 -4.16 -12.38
N ASP A 431 -3.81 -5.13 -12.47
CA ASP A 431 -3.48 -6.01 -11.33
C ASP A 431 -2.38 -5.36 -10.50
N MET A 432 -2.70 -5.02 -9.25
CA MET A 432 -1.76 -4.46 -8.27
C MET A 432 -0.47 -5.27 -8.09
N LYS A 433 -0.48 -6.60 -8.32
CA LYS A 433 0.73 -7.43 -8.27
C LYS A 433 1.73 -7.14 -9.39
N MET A 434 1.26 -6.54 -10.47
CA MET A 434 2.02 -6.25 -11.69
C MET A 434 2.52 -4.80 -11.75
N GLN A 435 2.04 -3.96 -10.83
CA GLN A 435 2.43 -2.56 -10.69
C GLN A 435 3.89 -2.46 -10.23
N MET A 436 4.60 -1.47 -10.78
CA MET A 436 5.94 -1.06 -10.37
C MET A 436 5.91 0.46 -10.14
N SER A 437 5.23 0.86 -9.05
CA SER A 437 5.02 2.28 -8.73
C SER A 437 6.33 2.94 -8.32
N LYS A 438 6.54 4.21 -8.70
CA LYS A 438 7.69 4.96 -8.17
C LYS A 438 7.38 5.39 -6.73
N GLN A 439 8.23 5.08 -5.77
CA GLN A 439 8.07 5.51 -4.39
C GLN A 439 9.36 6.15 -3.86
N TRP A 440 9.22 7.28 -3.19
CA TRP A 440 10.25 7.92 -2.37
C TRP A 440 9.73 8.14 -0.96
N SER A 441 10.62 8.21 0.02
CA SER A 441 10.24 8.47 1.41
C SER A 441 11.35 9.24 2.10
N GLU A 442 10.95 10.19 2.94
CA GLU A 442 11.85 11.01 3.76
C GLU A 442 11.28 11.12 5.18
N VAL A 443 12.09 11.54 6.13
CA VAL A 443 11.63 11.84 7.50
C VAL A 443 11.74 13.34 7.74
N THR A 444 10.77 13.95 8.43
CA THR A 444 10.82 15.38 8.74
C THR A 444 11.95 15.70 9.74
N HIS A 445 12.91 16.51 9.30
CA HIS A 445 14.10 16.90 10.07
C HIS A 445 14.22 18.40 10.35
N GLU A 446 13.47 19.25 9.65
CA GLU A 446 13.63 20.71 9.70
C GLU A 446 12.62 21.42 10.63
N THR A 447 12.97 22.65 11.03
CA THR A 447 12.06 23.54 11.75
C THR A 447 11.05 24.19 10.80
N HIS A 448 9.78 23.79 10.91
CA HIS A 448 8.68 24.35 10.13
C HIS A 448 8.34 25.78 10.57
N ASN A 449 8.91 26.78 9.90
CA ASN A 449 8.50 28.17 10.08
C ASN A 449 7.26 28.46 9.21
N LEU A 450 6.10 28.62 9.84
CA LEU A 450 4.81 28.91 9.18
C LEU A 450 4.72 30.40 8.78
N SER A 451 5.39 30.80 7.68
CA SER A 451 5.47 32.20 7.24
C SER A 451 4.54 32.56 6.09
N ASN A 452 4.04 31.60 5.32
CA ASN A 452 3.24 31.85 4.13
C ASN A 452 1.76 31.98 4.53
N VAL A 453 1.09 33.09 4.23
CA VAL A 453 -0.33 33.27 4.57
C VAL A 453 -1.21 33.13 3.34
N PHE A 454 -2.23 32.29 3.40
CA PHE A 454 -3.30 32.20 2.41
C PHE A 454 -4.66 32.12 3.10
N HIS A 455 -5.73 32.33 2.33
CA HIS A 455 -7.10 32.26 2.85
C HIS A 455 -7.81 31.00 2.36
N GLU A 456 -8.40 30.25 3.30
CA GLU A 456 -9.22 29.07 3.05
C GLU A 456 -10.55 29.27 3.76
N ASN A 457 -11.68 29.19 3.04
CA ASN A 457 -13.04 29.42 3.54
C ASN A 457 -13.28 30.76 4.30
N GLY A 458 -12.40 31.75 4.12
CA GLY A 458 -12.45 33.05 4.79
C GLY A 458 -11.54 33.18 6.01
N GLU A 459 -10.94 32.09 6.47
CA GLU A 459 -9.97 32.05 7.56
C GLU A 459 -8.54 32.21 7.02
N ALA A 460 -7.61 32.68 7.86
CA ALA A 460 -6.20 32.77 7.50
C ALA A 460 -5.48 31.48 7.90
N VAL A 461 -4.84 30.82 6.94
CA VAL A 461 -4.07 29.59 7.13
C VAL A 461 -2.60 29.90 6.86
N TYR A 462 -1.73 29.46 7.78
CA TYR A 462 -0.29 29.69 7.73
C TYR A 462 0.41 28.42 7.24
N GLY A 463 0.99 28.49 6.04
CA GLY A 463 1.79 27.43 5.45
C GLY A 463 3.28 27.56 5.77
N GLY A 464 3.92 26.40 5.98
CA GLY A 464 5.36 26.27 6.15
C GLY A 464 6.14 26.32 4.84
N ILE A 465 7.36 25.77 4.89
CA ILE A 465 8.16 25.48 3.71
C ILE A 465 7.66 24.21 3.01
N LEU A 466 7.91 24.12 1.69
CA LEU A 466 7.66 22.91 0.91
C LEU A 466 8.82 21.92 1.11
N VAL A 467 8.54 20.80 1.80
CA VAL A 467 9.52 19.73 2.07
C VAL A 467 9.27 18.56 1.13
N GLY A 468 10.30 18.09 0.42
CA GLY A 468 10.21 16.95 -0.50
C GLY A 468 11.11 17.06 -1.72
N TYR A 469 10.70 16.40 -2.80
CA TYR A 469 11.58 16.06 -3.93
C TYR A 469 11.37 16.98 -5.12
N HIS A 470 12.37 17.81 -5.43
CA HIS A 470 12.34 18.73 -6.57
C HIS A 470 12.29 18.02 -7.93
N TYR A 471 13.07 16.94 -8.09
CA TYR A 471 13.13 16.11 -9.31
C TYR A 471 12.39 14.78 -9.13
N PHE A 472 11.12 14.83 -8.73
CA PHE A 472 10.37 13.62 -8.37
C PHE A 472 10.00 12.76 -9.59
N ALA A 473 9.49 13.35 -10.67
CA ALA A 473 9.15 12.60 -11.88
C ALA A 473 9.41 13.40 -13.16
N PHE A 474 9.95 12.74 -14.19
CA PHE A 474 10.27 13.33 -15.50
C PHE A 474 9.20 13.00 -16.54
N LEU A 475 9.03 13.86 -17.56
CA LEU A 475 8.06 13.64 -18.65
C LEU A 475 8.34 12.35 -19.44
N GLU A 476 9.61 11.97 -19.61
CA GLU A 476 10.01 10.73 -20.26
C GLU A 476 9.65 9.50 -19.42
N GLU A 477 9.80 9.59 -18.09
CA GLU A 477 9.46 8.53 -17.14
C GLU A 477 7.94 8.30 -17.08
N LEU A 478 7.15 9.38 -17.10
CA LEU A 478 5.68 9.36 -17.19
C LEU A 478 5.14 8.68 -18.45
N GLN A 479 5.94 8.59 -19.52
CA GLN A 479 5.60 7.89 -20.76
C GLN A 479 5.95 6.39 -20.73
N THR A 480 6.57 5.91 -19.64
CA THR A 480 6.83 4.49 -19.43
C THR A 480 5.71 3.86 -18.59
N ARG A 481 5.45 2.56 -18.84
CA ARG A 481 4.42 1.78 -18.12
C ARG A 481 3.04 2.50 -18.16
N GLU A 482 2.19 2.26 -17.17
CA GLU A 482 0.87 2.90 -17.05
C GLU A 482 0.90 4.09 -16.05
N PHE A 483 2.00 4.86 -15.97
CA PHE A 483 2.03 6.06 -15.12
C PHE A 483 1.04 7.14 -15.61
N LEU A 484 0.80 7.21 -16.92
CA LEU A 484 -0.24 8.05 -17.54
C LEU A 484 -1.34 7.19 -18.19
N LYS A 485 -2.45 6.98 -17.49
CA LYS A 485 -3.64 6.31 -18.01
C LYS A 485 -4.68 7.34 -18.44
N GLY A 486 -5.10 7.33 -19.71
CA GLY A 486 -5.99 8.36 -20.27
C GLY A 486 -5.41 9.79 -20.25
N GLY A 487 -4.10 9.94 -20.10
CA GLY A 487 -3.43 11.22 -19.91
C GLY A 487 -3.39 11.74 -18.47
N SER A 488 -3.99 11.01 -17.52
CA SER A 488 -4.01 11.33 -16.09
C SER A 488 -2.92 10.58 -15.33
N ALA A 489 -2.26 11.27 -14.40
CA ALA A 489 -1.36 10.64 -13.43
C ALA A 489 -2.00 10.65 -12.04
N ILE A 490 -1.63 9.68 -11.20
CA ILE A 490 -2.15 9.56 -9.84
C ILE A 490 -0.96 9.49 -8.88
N PHE A 491 -0.95 10.41 -7.93
CA PHE A 491 0.04 10.47 -6.86
C PHE A 491 -0.63 10.12 -5.53
N MET A 492 0.08 9.35 -4.71
CA MET A 492 -0.37 8.92 -3.39
C MET A 492 0.61 9.37 -2.32
N PHE A 493 0.09 9.68 -1.13
CA PHE A 493 0.89 10.21 -0.03
C PHE A 493 0.49 9.56 1.29
N SER A 494 1.50 9.16 2.06
CA SER A 494 1.35 8.75 3.45
C SER A 494 2.19 9.65 4.35
N PHE A 495 1.66 9.97 5.52
CA PHE A 495 2.28 10.84 6.51
C PHE A 495 2.08 10.22 7.90
N GLU A 496 3.12 9.58 8.41
CA GLU A 496 3.05 8.70 9.59
C GLU A 496 4.18 9.03 10.58
N ASP A 497 3.96 8.87 11.88
CA ASP A 497 5.06 8.87 12.83
C ASP A 497 5.97 7.64 12.66
N ALA A 498 7.24 7.89 12.32
CA ALA A 498 8.20 6.81 12.12
C ALA A 498 8.41 6.00 13.42
N LYS A 499 8.35 6.63 14.61
CA LYS A 499 8.60 5.96 15.89
C LYS A 499 7.50 4.95 16.26
N SER A 500 6.23 5.31 16.13
CA SER A 500 5.11 4.43 16.46
C SER A 500 5.03 3.25 15.48
N SER A 501 5.21 3.47 14.17
CA SER A 501 5.29 2.39 13.18
C SER A 501 6.43 1.40 13.48
N ILE A 502 7.61 1.87 13.90
CA ILE A 502 8.72 1.01 14.33
C ILE A 502 8.43 0.31 15.67
N THR A 503 7.78 0.99 16.61
CA THR A 503 7.45 0.40 17.93
C THR A 503 6.45 -0.73 17.77
N LEU A 504 5.35 -0.49 17.04
CA LEU A 504 4.35 -1.49 16.69
C LEU A 504 4.97 -2.67 15.94
N ALA A 505 5.87 -2.39 15.00
CA ALA A 505 6.61 -3.44 14.30
C ALA A 505 7.48 -4.27 15.24
N ASN A 506 8.14 -3.69 16.26
CA ASN A 506 9.00 -4.43 17.18
C ASN A 506 8.26 -5.13 18.33
N THR A 507 7.03 -4.73 18.67
CA THR A 507 6.28 -5.28 19.81
C THR A 507 5.22 -6.32 19.42
N THR A 508 5.64 -7.54 19.11
CA THR A 508 4.72 -8.72 19.16
C THR A 508 4.41 -9.17 20.60
N LEU A 509 5.00 -8.51 21.61
CA LEU A 509 4.88 -8.90 23.02
C LEU A 509 4.56 -7.71 23.96
N LEU A 510 3.48 -6.98 23.67
CA LEU A 510 2.81 -6.15 24.67
C LEU A 510 1.30 -6.35 24.58
N LEU A 511 0.73 -6.92 25.64
CA LEU A 511 -0.71 -7.17 25.75
C LEU A 511 -1.49 -5.85 25.77
N LEU A 512 -2.02 -5.44 24.61
CA LEU A 512 -3.35 -4.84 24.53
C LEU A 512 -4.41 -5.94 24.38
N GLY A 513 -4.33 -6.92 25.29
CA GLY A 513 -5.43 -7.84 25.52
C GLY A 513 -6.65 -7.03 25.96
N CYS A 514 -7.81 -7.30 25.36
CA CYS A 514 -9.05 -6.59 25.66
C CYS A 514 -9.25 -6.43 27.17
N LEU A 515 -9.56 -5.21 27.62
CA LEU A 515 -10.18 -4.97 28.92
C LEU A 515 -11.56 -5.66 28.93
N ARG A 516 -11.58 -6.95 29.27
CA ARG A 516 -12.80 -7.70 29.53
C ARG A 516 -13.35 -7.27 30.88
N PHE A 517 -14.29 -6.34 30.86
CA PHE A 517 -15.15 -6.05 32.00
C PHE A 517 -16.00 -7.28 32.33
N TYR A 518 -15.55 -8.08 33.31
CA TYR A 518 -16.38 -9.15 33.88
C TYR A 518 -17.35 -8.57 34.91
N LEU A 519 -18.56 -8.24 34.48
CA LEU A 519 -19.70 -8.07 35.38
C LEU A 519 -20.16 -9.45 35.89
N CYS A 520 -19.43 -9.99 36.87
CA CYS A 520 -19.84 -11.18 37.60
C CYS A 520 -20.88 -10.80 38.66
N GLY A 521 -22.10 -10.53 38.21
CA GLY A 521 -23.24 -10.25 39.08
C GLY A 521 -23.71 -11.52 39.78
N ASN A 522 -23.22 -11.76 41.00
CA ASN A 522 -23.81 -12.75 41.89
C ASN A 522 -24.92 -12.05 42.71
N GLN A 523 -26.13 -12.61 42.73
CA GLN A 523 -27.26 -12.02 43.45
C GLN A 523 -27.00 -12.02 44.97
N ASN A 524 -26.47 -10.91 45.51
CA ASN A 524 -26.76 -10.31 46.83
C ASN A 524 -25.69 -9.35 47.38
N GLN A 525 -24.60 -9.00 46.66
CA GLN A 525 -23.65 -7.98 47.14
C GLN A 525 -23.13 -7.03 46.04
N ASN A 526 -23.47 -5.73 46.15
CA ASN A 526 -22.93 -4.66 45.31
C ASN A 526 -21.49 -4.29 45.76
N ARG A 527 -20.48 -4.97 45.20
CA ARG A 527 -19.08 -4.53 45.29
C ARG A 527 -18.40 -4.68 43.94
N MET A 528 -17.80 -3.60 43.45
CA MET A 528 -16.96 -3.63 42.26
C MET A 528 -15.51 -3.85 42.69
N LYS A 529 -14.89 -4.91 42.14
CA LYS A 529 -13.49 -5.25 42.41
C LYS A 529 -12.67 -4.96 41.16
N ILE A 530 -11.68 -4.08 41.28
CA ILE A 530 -10.78 -3.73 40.18
C ILE A 530 -9.40 -4.27 40.54
N GLU A 531 -8.88 -5.18 39.71
CA GLU A 531 -7.53 -5.72 39.80
C GLU A 531 -6.72 -5.17 38.62
N VAL A 532 -5.72 -4.35 38.93
CA VAL A 532 -4.79 -3.80 37.93
C VAL A 532 -3.45 -4.48 38.13
N VAL A 533 -3.03 -5.24 37.12
CA VAL A 533 -1.66 -5.76 37.01
C VAL A 533 -0.87 -4.80 36.13
N TYR A 534 0.23 -4.27 36.66
CA TYR A 534 1.18 -3.49 35.88
C TYR A 534 2.58 -4.07 36.02
N GLY A 535 3.31 -4.09 34.90
CA GLY A 535 4.73 -4.43 34.85
C GLY A 535 5.55 -3.17 34.62
N LYS A 536 6.57 -2.95 35.45
CA LYS A 536 7.59 -1.93 35.21
C LYS A 536 8.89 -2.62 34.81
N LEU A 537 9.49 -2.19 33.70
CA LEU A 537 10.78 -2.69 33.26
C LEU A 537 11.89 -1.92 33.98
N GLU A 538 12.63 -2.58 34.86
CA GLU A 538 13.83 -2.03 35.51
C GLU A 538 14.96 -3.07 35.44
N ASN A 539 16.14 -2.67 34.96
CA ASN A 539 17.36 -3.49 34.89
C ASN A 539 17.13 -4.91 34.34
N SER A 540 16.43 -5.01 33.21
CA SER A 540 16.20 -6.27 32.46
C SER A 540 15.45 -7.37 33.24
N GLN A 541 14.71 -7.03 34.31
CA GLN A 541 13.76 -7.93 34.96
C GLN A 541 12.37 -7.30 35.06
N ILE A 542 11.34 -8.12 34.85
CA ILE A 542 9.94 -7.71 35.01
C ILE A 542 9.53 -7.96 36.47
N LYS A 543 9.27 -6.88 37.22
CA LYS A 543 8.52 -6.98 38.48
C LYS A 543 7.03 -6.77 38.19
N LEU A 544 6.23 -7.78 38.52
CA LEU A 544 4.77 -7.70 38.49
C LEU A 544 4.25 -7.19 39.83
N GLY A 545 3.50 -6.08 39.79
CA GLY A 545 2.74 -5.58 40.93
C GLY A 545 1.25 -5.85 40.75
N LEU A 546 0.57 -6.28 41.82
CA LEU A 546 -0.89 -6.42 41.86
C LEU A 546 -1.48 -5.33 42.76
N PHE A 547 -2.30 -4.44 42.20
CA PHE A 547 -3.05 -3.45 42.96
C PHE A 547 -4.53 -3.84 43.00
N ILE A 548 -5.07 -3.99 44.22
CA ILE A 548 -6.47 -4.36 44.44
C ILE A 548 -7.21 -3.20 45.10
N ALA A 549 -8.11 -2.56 44.36
CA ALA A 549 -9.01 -1.55 44.89
C ALA A 549 -10.43 -2.12 45.02
N SER A 550 -11.09 -1.85 46.15
CA SER A 550 -12.48 -2.26 46.41
C SER A 550 -13.32 -1.03 46.74
N PHE A 551 -14.29 -0.71 45.90
CA PHE A 551 -15.22 0.40 46.13
C PHE A 551 -16.60 -0.13 46.56
N GLY A 552 -17.13 0.44 47.64
CA GLY A 552 -18.50 0.20 48.08
C GLY A 552 -19.43 1.29 47.53
N ILE A 553 -20.49 0.89 46.82
CA ILE A 553 -21.51 1.80 46.32
C ILE A 553 -22.59 1.93 47.39
N ASN A 554 -22.64 3.08 48.07
CA ASN A 554 -23.77 3.44 48.93
C ASN A 554 -24.87 4.06 48.05
N ASN A 555 -26.01 3.38 47.94
CA ASN A 555 -27.22 3.99 47.39
C ASN A 555 -27.78 4.98 48.43
N GLN A 556 -27.75 6.27 48.12
CA GLN A 556 -28.69 7.24 48.70
C GLN A 556 -29.46 7.96 47.59
N HIS A 557 -30.74 8.15 47.84
CA HIS A 557 -31.70 8.78 46.95
C HIS A 557 -31.28 10.19 46.55
N TYR A 558 -31.58 10.56 45.30
CA TYR A 558 -32.08 11.89 44.99
C TYR A 558 -33.33 11.75 44.12
N GLU A 559 -34.43 12.36 44.57
CA GLU A 559 -35.69 12.46 43.84
C GLU A 559 -35.64 13.62 42.82
N SER A 560 -36.66 13.68 41.97
CA SER A 560 -36.83 14.69 40.92
C SER A 560 -37.01 16.12 41.44
N GLN A 561 -36.27 17.07 40.87
CA GLN A 561 -36.80 18.34 40.36
C GLN A 561 -35.95 18.83 39.19
#